data_AF-A0A0B7NP57-F1
#
_entry.id   AF-A0A0B7NP57-F1
#
_cell.length_a   1.000
_cell.length_b   1.000
_cell.length_c   1.000
_cell.angle_alpha   90.00
_cell.angle_beta   90.00
_cell.angle_gamma   90.00
#
_symmetry.space_group_name_H-M   'P 1'
#
loop_
_entity.id
_entity.type
_entity.pdbx_description
1 polymer ?
#
loop_
_entity_poly.entity_id
_entity_poly.type
_entity_poly.pdbx_seq_one_letter_code
_entity_poly.pdbx_strand_id
1 'polypeptide(L)'
;MLASSFMPSSLTPMSSTLSNSDRSFIEFTRCLYKAKTVVLELQEFSRTVGPTLCLPPFAQKQTTDEFLKHVNHYLGDSFRKFSNMCRVLLIVLAKLELNQPVRRERIDSFRQEVLNEWKKADKVRQDLLLLVQDTYQVSKLPSPQSNESISDCGEEDEEDEEPGSETSIEPTSSDGSS
;
A
#
# COMPACT_ATOMS: atom_id res chain seq x y z
N MET A 1 65.01 -55.10 20.20
CA MET A 1 63.72 -55.11 19.46
C MET A 1 62.71 -54.38 20.32
N LEU A 2 62.36 -53.13 19.99
CA LEU A 2 61.34 -52.34 20.70
C LEU A 2 60.23 -52.03 19.68
N ALA A 3 59.08 -52.68 19.83
CA ALA A 3 57.88 -52.37 19.05
C ALA A 3 57.21 -51.16 19.70
N SER A 4 57.24 -50.02 19.01
CA SER A 4 56.56 -48.79 19.38
C SER A 4 55.09 -48.89 18.99
N SER A 5 54.21 -48.78 19.97
CA SER A 5 52.76 -48.76 19.80
C SER A 5 52.33 -47.40 19.25
N PHE A 6 51.87 -47.35 18.01
CA PHE A 6 51.17 -46.20 17.44
C PHE A 6 49.77 -46.11 18.06
N MET A 7 49.49 -45.05 18.81
CA MET A 7 48.12 -44.69 19.20
C MET A 7 47.52 -43.79 18.09
N PRO A 8 46.32 -44.11 17.56
CA PRO A 8 45.62 -43.20 16.68
C PRO A 8 45.02 -42.07 17.53
N SER A 9 45.51 -40.84 17.33
CA SER A 9 44.90 -39.63 17.86
C SER A 9 43.44 -39.56 17.43
N SER A 10 42.53 -39.59 18.39
CA SER A 10 41.12 -39.40 18.17
C SER A 10 40.88 -38.00 17.59
N LEU A 11 40.45 -37.95 16.33
CA LEU A 11 39.86 -36.75 15.74
C LEU A 11 38.50 -36.54 16.40
N THR A 12 38.47 -35.70 17.45
CA THR A 12 37.21 -35.16 17.93
C THR A 12 36.64 -34.23 16.85
N PRO A 13 35.40 -34.46 16.39
CA PRO A 13 34.76 -33.48 15.52
C PRO A 13 34.51 -32.24 16.37
N MET A 14 35.18 -31.13 16.04
CA MET A 14 34.80 -29.80 16.53
C MET A 14 33.42 -29.47 15.97
N SER A 15 32.37 -29.96 16.62
CA SER A 15 31.01 -29.49 16.39
C SER A 15 30.89 -28.11 17.04
N SER A 16 31.37 -27.07 16.34
CA SER A 16 31.27 -25.68 16.79
C SER A 16 29.80 -25.28 16.85
N THR A 17 29.20 -25.33 18.04
CA THR A 17 27.87 -24.81 18.29
C THR A 17 27.92 -23.28 18.26
N LEU A 18 27.21 -22.65 17.32
CA LEU A 18 27.10 -21.19 17.24
C LEU A 18 26.66 -20.59 18.57
N SER A 19 27.28 -19.46 18.94
CA SER A 19 26.90 -18.70 20.12
C SER A 19 25.47 -18.16 20.00
N ASN A 20 24.82 -17.84 21.12
CA ASN A 20 23.46 -17.31 21.11
C ASN A 20 23.36 -15.94 20.39
N SER A 21 24.41 -15.12 20.46
CA SER A 21 24.48 -13.87 19.69
C SER A 21 24.55 -14.14 18.19
N ASP A 22 25.38 -15.09 17.75
CA ASP A 22 25.47 -15.47 16.33
C ASP A 22 24.14 -15.98 15.78
N ARG A 23 23.44 -16.84 16.55
CA ARG A 23 22.10 -17.30 16.19
C ARG A 23 21.12 -16.13 16.04
N SER A 24 21.14 -15.19 16.98
CA SER A 24 20.29 -14.00 16.96
C SER A 24 20.57 -13.11 15.74
N PHE A 25 21.84 -12.93 15.36
CA PHE A 25 22.22 -12.20 14.15
C PHE A 25 21.76 -12.91 12.88
N ILE A 26 21.93 -14.23 12.80
CA ILE A 26 21.48 -15.02 11.66
C ILE A 26 19.97 -14.87 11.47
N GLU A 27 19.19 -15.02 12.54
CA GLU A 27 17.73 -14.86 12.48
C GLU A 27 17.32 -13.41 12.17
N PHE A 28 18.01 -12.43 12.74
CA PHE A 28 17.83 -11.02 12.41
C PHE A 28 18.04 -10.78 10.91
N THR A 29 19.17 -11.23 10.37
CA THR A 29 19.52 -11.07 8.96
C THR A 29 18.50 -11.78 8.06
N ARG A 30 18.07 -13.00 8.39
CA ARG A 30 17.01 -13.71 7.65
C ARG A 30 15.70 -12.92 7.64
N CYS A 31 15.29 -12.38 8.78
CA CYS A 31 14.08 -11.57 8.89
C CYS A 31 14.21 -10.26 8.09
N LEU A 32 15.39 -9.62 8.11
CA LEU A 32 15.67 -8.42 7.32
C LEU A 32 15.58 -8.69 5.82
N TYR A 33 16.12 -9.82 5.35
CA TYR A 33 15.98 -10.23 3.95
C TYR A 33 14.52 -10.47 3.55
N LYS A 34 13.71 -11.08 4.42
CA LYS A 34 12.27 -11.24 4.19
C LYS A 34 11.57 -9.88 4.10
N ALA A 35 11.91 -8.94 4.97
CA ALA A 35 11.38 -7.57 4.91
C ALA A 35 11.74 -6.88 3.59
N LYS A 36 13.01 -6.96 3.16
CA LYS A 36 13.48 -6.45 1.86
C LYS A 36 12.72 -7.06 0.68
N THR A 37 12.43 -8.36 0.75
CA THR A 37 11.67 -9.06 -0.29
C THR A 37 10.26 -8.48 -0.44
N VAL A 38 9.57 -8.20 0.67
CA VAL A 38 8.25 -7.54 0.63
C VAL A 38 8.32 -6.15 0.00
N VAL A 39 9.38 -5.37 0.27
CA VAL A 39 9.56 -4.06 -0.38
C VAL A 39 9.75 -4.20 -1.89
N LEU A 40 10.51 -5.20 -2.35
CA LEU A 40 10.69 -5.48 -3.77
C LEU A 40 9.37 -5.91 -4.43
N GLU A 41 8.59 -6.77 -3.78
CA GLU A 41 7.25 -7.17 -4.23
C GLU A 41 6.32 -5.95 -4.35
N LEU A 42 6.33 -5.05 -3.37
CA LEU A 42 5.56 -3.81 -3.40
C LEU A 42 5.98 -2.89 -4.57
N GLN A 43 7.29 -2.77 -4.82
CA GLN A 43 7.81 -1.99 -5.95
C GLN A 43 7.40 -2.60 -7.29
N GLU A 44 7.47 -3.92 -7.42
CA GLU A 44 7.09 -4.61 -8.65
C GLU A 44 5.59 -4.54 -8.89
N PHE A 45 4.79 -4.72 -7.83
CA PHE A 45 3.36 -4.49 -7.87
C PHE A 45 3.06 -3.07 -8.35
N SER A 46 3.72 -2.05 -7.80
CA SER A 46 3.55 -0.66 -8.21
C SER A 46 3.87 -0.43 -9.69
N ARG A 47 4.95 -1.02 -10.21
CA ARG A 47 5.28 -0.95 -11.65
C ARG A 47 4.22 -1.60 -12.53
N THR A 48 3.60 -2.68 -12.04
CA THR A 48 2.60 -3.45 -12.78
C THR A 48 1.25 -2.74 -12.79
N VAL A 49 0.78 -2.25 -11.64
CA VAL A 49 -0.55 -1.62 -11.52
C VAL A 49 -0.55 -0.13 -11.85
N GLY A 50 0.60 0.55 -11.71
CA GLY A 50 0.74 1.98 -11.95
C GLY A 50 0.24 2.42 -13.32
N PRO A 51 0.67 1.79 -14.43
CA PRO A 51 0.18 2.12 -15.76
C PRO A 51 -1.33 1.97 -15.89
N THR A 52 -1.93 0.93 -15.30
CA THR A 52 -3.39 0.71 -15.31
C THR A 52 -4.13 1.79 -14.55
N LEU A 53 -3.59 2.29 -13.45
CA LEU A 53 -4.18 3.39 -12.67
C LEU A 53 -4.10 4.75 -13.39
N CYS A 54 -3.11 4.93 -14.27
CA CYS A 54 -2.94 6.14 -15.08
C CYS A 54 -3.85 6.19 -16.32
N LEU A 55 -4.45 5.05 -16.73
CA LEU A 55 -5.37 5.03 -17.86
C LEU A 55 -6.72 5.64 -17.43
N PRO A 56 -7.35 6.47 -18.27
CA PRO A 56 -8.70 6.94 -18.01
C PRO A 56 -9.64 5.74 -17.83
N PRO A 57 -10.58 5.78 -16.87
CA PRO A 57 -11.53 4.68 -16.68
C PRO A 57 -12.46 4.63 -17.89
N PHE A 58 -12.16 3.76 -18.85
CA PHE A 58 -13.02 3.54 -20.01
C PHE A 58 -14.13 2.51 -19.66
N ALA A 59 -15.37 2.98 -19.78
CA ALA A 59 -16.62 2.23 -19.94
C ALA A 59 -17.24 1.45 -18.75
N GLN A 60 -16.53 1.02 -17.69
CA GLN A 60 -17.17 0.27 -16.58
C GLN A 60 -16.71 0.73 -15.19
N LYS A 61 -17.56 1.53 -14.51
CA LYS A 61 -17.29 2.06 -13.17
C LYS A 61 -17.20 0.96 -12.09
N GLN A 62 -18.01 -0.09 -12.19
CA GLN A 62 -18.00 -1.21 -11.23
C GLN A 62 -16.67 -1.98 -11.24
N THR A 63 -16.11 -2.27 -12.42
CA THR A 63 -14.83 -3.00 -12.53
C THR A 63 -13.65 -2.18 -11.99
N THR A 64 -13.68 -0.86 -12.19
CA THR A 64 -12.68 0.06 -11.63
C THR A 64 -12.76 0.10 -10.11
N ASP A 65 -13.95 0.19 -9.52
CA ASP A 65 -14.12 0.20 -8.06
C ASP A 65 -13.66 -1.10 -7.39
N GLU A 66 -13.96 -2.26 -7.99
CA GLU A 66 -13.47 -3.56 -7.52
C GLU A 66 -11.95 -3.69 -7.64
N PHE A 67 -11.38 -3.23 -8.74
CA PHE A 67 -9.93 -3.20 -8.93
C PHE A 67 -9.24 -2.33 -7.86
N LEU A 68 -9.74 -1.12 -7.61
CA LEU A 68 -9.20 -0.22 -6.60
C LEU A 68 -9.33 -0.79 -5.18
N LYS A 69 -10.41 -1.52 -4.88
CA LYS A 69 -10.53 -2.26 -3.60
C LYS A 69 -9.45 -3.33 -3.48
N HIS A 70 -9.19 -4.12 -4.53
CA HIS A 70 -8.13 -5.14 -4.51
C HIS A 70 -6.74 -4.53 -4.33
N VAL A 71 -6.44 -3.43 -5.03
CA VAL A 71 -5.17 -2.70 -4.87
C VAL A 71 -4.99 -2.22 -3.44
N ASN A 72 -5.99 -1.56 -2.87
CA ASN A 72 -5.94 -1.08 -1.48
C ASN A 72 -5.82 -2.21 -0.46
N HIS A 73 -6.52 -3.33 -0.68
CA HIS A 73 -6.43 -4.49 0.20
C HIS A 73 -5.03 -5.10 0.20
N TYR A 74 -4.46 -5.34 -1.00
CA TYR A 74 -3.10 -5.86 -1.14
C TYR A 74 -2.06 -4.95 -0.48
N LEU A 75 -2.17 -3.64 -0.69
CA LEU A 75 -1.30 -2.66 -0.03
C LEU A 75 -1.44 -2.72 1.49
N GLY A 76 -2.68 -2.71 2.01
CA GLY A 76 -2.95 -2.78 3.44
C GLY A 76 -2.32 -4.03 4.09
N ASP A 77 -2.51 -5.20 3.48
CA ASP A 77 -1.94 -6.46 3.97
C ASP A 77 -0.42 -6.49 3.91
N SER A 78 0.15 -6.08 2.78
CA SER A 78 1.59 -6.06 2.57
C SER A 78 2.29 -5.10 3.52
N PHE A 79 1.74 -3.89 3.72
CA PHE A 79 2.28 -2.92 4.67
C PHE A 79 2.15 -3.35 6.11
N ARG A 80 1.03 -3.98 6.50
CA ARG A 80 0.85 -4.55 7.83
C ARG A 80 1.90 -5.62 8.11
N LYS A 81 2.08 -6.56 7.17
CA LYS A 81 3.08 -7.63 7.27
C LYS A 81 4.50 -7.07 7.37
N PHE A 82 4.87 -6.14 6.48
CA PHE A 82 6.15 -5.47 6.48
C PHE A 82 6.40 -4.69 7.78
N SER A 83 5.41 -3.92 8.24
CA SER A 83 5.54 -3.14 9.47
C SER A 83 5.76 -4.00 10.69
N ASN A 84 5.11 -5.16 10.76
CA ASN A 84 5.32 -6.12 11.83
C ASN A 84 6.75 -6.70 11.81
N MET A 85 7.28 -7.02 10.62
CA MET A 85 8.69 -7.43 10.50
C MET A 85 9.66 -6.35 10.98
N CYS A 86 9.46 -5.09 10.56
CA CYS A 86 10.28 -3.96 11.00
C CYS A 86 10.25 -3.78 12.53
N ARG A 87 9.06 -3.89 13.15
CA ARG A 87 8.94 -3.84 14.62
C ARG A 87 9.72 -4.96 15.29
N VAL A 88 9.58 -6.20 14.82
CA VAL A 88 10.32 -7.35 15.36
C VAL A 88 11.83 -7.15 15.22
N LEU A 89 12.30 -6.69 14.06
CA LEU A 89 13.71 -6.39 13.81
C LEU A 89 14.25 -5.34 14.79
N LEU A 90 13.52 -4.25 15.01
CA LEU A 90 13.91 -3.19 15.95
C LEU A 90 13.95 -3.69 17.40
N ILE A 91 12.99 -4.53 17.81
CA ILE A 91 12.99 -5.16 19.15
C ILE A 91 14.21 -6.06 19.32
N VAL A 92 14.55 -6.87 18.31
CA VAL A 92 15.73 -7.74 18.35
C VAL A 92 17.01 -6.91 18.44
N LEU A 93 17.14 -5.83 17.67
CA LEU A 93 18.30 -4.92 17.77
C LEU A 93 18.42 -4.29 19.15
N ALA A 94 17.33 -3.82 19.74
CA ALA A 94 17.34 -3.27 21.09
C ALA A 94 17.78 -4.32 22.13
N LYS A 95 17.34 -5.58 21.99
CA LYS A 95 17.79 -6.67 22.87
C LYS A 95 19.26 -7.00 22.68
N LEU A 96 19.76 -6.99 21.45
CA LEU A 96 21.18 -7.23 21.15
C LEU A 96 22.07 -6.12 21.72
N GLU A 97 21.63 -4.87 21.62
CA GLU A 97 22.35 -3.72 22.19
C GLU A 97 22.45 -3.78 23.72
N LEU A 98 21.39 -4.25 24.40
CA LEU A 98 21.35 -4.32 25.86
C LEU A 98 22.08 -5.54 26.44
N ASN A 99 22.02 -6.69 25.77
CA ASN A 99 22.37 -7.98 26.38
C ASN A 99 23.63 -8.63 25.81
N GLN A 100 24.26 -8.05 24.78
CA GLN A 100 25.39 -8.67 24.09
C GLN A 100 26.53 -7.65 23.89
N PRO A 101 27.81 -8.07 23.94
CA PRO A 101 28.96 -7.21 23.70
C PRO A 101 29.16 -6.95 22.20
N VAL A 102 28.14 -6.38 21.55
CA VAL A 102 28.15 -6.04 20.13
C VAL A 102 28.58 -4.58 19.98
N ARG A 103 29.44 -4.32 18.99
CA ARG A 103 29.81 -2.96 18.58
C ARG A 103 28.57 -2.14 18.20
N ARG A 104 28.41 -0.96 18.80
CA ARG A 104 27.25 -0.08 18.58
C ARG A 104 27.09 0.29 17.10
N GLU A 105 28.19 0.49 16.39
CA GLU A 105 28.20 0.83 14.96
C GLU A 105 27.49 -0.23 14.11
N ARG A 106 27.60 -1.51 14.50
CA ARG A 106 26.91 -2.61 13.81
C ARG A 106 25.41 -2.56 14.05
N ILE A 107 24.99 -2.25 15.28
CA ILE A 107 23.58 -2.09 15.62
C ILE A 107 23.00 -0.89 14.85
N ASP A 108 23.71 0.23 14.83
CA ASP A 108 23.27 1.45 14.13
C ASP A 108 23.17 1.23 12.62
N SER A 109 24.13 0.53 12.02
CA SER A 109 24.07 0.12 10.61
C SER A 109 22.80 -0.70 10.31
N PHE A 110 22.46 -1.66 11.15
CA PHE A 110 21.23 -2.44 10.98
C PHE A 110 19.95 -1.63 11.19
N ARG A 111 19.93 -0.72 12.19
CA ARG A 111 18.80 0.22 12.38
C ARG A 111 18.60 1.08 11.13
N GLN A 112 19.69 1.57 10.55
CA GLN A 112 19.65 2.38 9.34
C GLN A 112 19.15 1.57 8.13
N GLU A 113 19.56 0.31 7.99
CA GLU A 113 19.01 -0.57 6.94
C GLU A 113 17.50 -0.76 7.08
N VAL A 114 17.00 -1.05 8.29
CA VAL A 114 15.55 -1.18 8.53
C VAL A 114 14.82 0.12 8.19
N LEU A 115 15.38 1.27 8.60
CA LEU A 115 14.81 2.58 8.31
C LEU A 115 14.79 2.88 6.80
N ASN A 116 15.85 2.51 6.07
CA ASN A 116 15.94 2.71 4.63
C ASN A 116 14.87 1.89 3.89
N GLU A 117 14.69 0.63 4.27
CA GLU A 117 13.62 -0.20 3.71
C GLU A 117 12.24 0.33 4.06
N TRP A 118 12.05 0.85 5.27
CA TRP A 118 10.81 1.52 5.65
C TRP A 118 10.50 2.71 4.75
N LYS A 119 11.48 3.59 4.52
CA LYS A 119 11.33 4.76 3.64
C LYS A 119 10.99 4.36 2.21
N LYS A 120 11.64 3.32 1.68
CA LYS A 120 11.34 2.79 0.33
C LYS A 120 9.91 2.29 0.24
N ALA A 121 9.49 1.48 1.21
CA ALA A 121 8.12 0.98 1.26
C ALA A 121 7.13 2.14 1.34
N ASP A 122 7.28 3.03 2.32
CA ASP A 122 6.32 4.13 2.51
C ASP A 122 6.22 5.03 1.27
N LYS A 123 7.33 5.29 0.56
CA LYS A 123 7.29 5.98 -0.72
C LYS A 123 6.40 5.26 -1.74
N VAL A 124 6.59 3.96 -1.94
CA VAL A 124 5.76 3.16 -2.88
C VAL A 124 4.28 3.22 -2.50
N ARG A 125 3.98 3.18 -1.19
CA ARG A 125 2.60 3.33 -0.69
C ARG A 125 2.01 4.67 -1.05
N GLN A 126 2.74 5.74 -0.79
CA GLN A 126 2.30 7.11 -1.06
C GLN A 126 2.08 7.31 -2.56
N ASP A 127 3.03 6.88 -3.38
CA ASP A 127 2.95 6.98 -4.85
C ASP A 127 1.69 6.26 -5.37
N LEU A 128 1.41 5.03 -4.88
CA LEU A 128 0.21 4.29 -5.28
C LEU A 128 -1.10 4.90 -4.76
N LEU A 129 -1.12 5.42 -3.53
CA LEU A 129 -2.30 6.07 -2.98
C LEU A 129 -2.67 7.34 -3.75
N LEU A 130 -1.67 8.12 -4.18
CA LEU A 130 -1.88 9.29 -5.04
C LEU A 130 -2.52 8.88 -6.37
N LEU A 131 -1.97 7.85 -7.03
CA LEU A 131 -2.54 7.34 -8.28
C LEU A 131 -3.99 6.88 -8.12
N VAL A 132 -4.27 6.12 -7.06
CA VAL A 132 -5.64 5.67 -6.75
C VAL A 132 -6.58 6.87 -6.54
N GLN A 133 -6.14 7.89 -5.80
CA GLN A 133 -6.93 9.10 -5.54
C GLN A 133 -7.22 9.87 -6.84
N ASP A 134 -6.22 10.02 -7.71
CA ASP A 134 -6.38 10.68 -9.00
C ASP A 134 -7.37 9.92 -9.90
N THR A 135 -7.31 8.59 -9.95
CA THR A 135 -8.29 7.77 -10.69
C THR A 135 -9.72 7.97 -10.18
N TYR A 136 -9.91 8.04 -8.86
CA TYR A 136 -11.23 8.30 -8.27
C TYR A 136 -11.79 9.66 -8.67
N GLN A 137 -10.96 10.71 -8.69
CA GLN A 137 -11.39 12.06 -9.06
C GLN A 137 -11.79 12.16 -10.53
N VAL A 138 -11.05 11.50 -11.43
CA VAL A 138 -11.39 11.43 -12.87
C VAL A 138 -12.71 10.68 -13.10
N SER A 139 -12.96 9.60 -12.36
CA SER A 139 -14.20 8.80 -12.48
C SER A 139 -15.49 9.52 -12.00
N LYS A 140 -15.33 10.64 -11.28
CA LYS A 140 -16.44 11.41 -10.70
C LYS A 140 -16.83 12.63 -11.56
N LEU A 141 -16.08 12.94 -12.61
CA LEU A 141 -16.43 13.99 -13.55
C LEU A 141 -17.71 13.59 -14.32
N PRO A 142 -18.72 14.46 -14.42
CA PRO A 142 -19.86 14.20 -15.29
C PRO A 142 -19.36 14.07 -16.73
N SER A 143 -19.72 12.98 -17.40
CA SER A 143 -19.44 12.81 -18.83
C SER A 143 -20.00 14.02 -19.58
N PRO A 144 -19.25 14.62 -20.52
CA PRO A 144 -19.81 15.68 -21.36
C PRO A 144 -20.99 15.07 -22.12
N GLN A 145 -22.20 15.55 -21.81
CA GLN A 145 -23.37 15.28 -22.64
C GLN A 145 -23.01 15.77 -24.04
N SER A 146 -22.87 14.84 -24.97
CA SER A 146 -22.90 15.13 -26.39
C SER A 146 -24.27 15.76 -26.67
N ASN A 147 -24.28 17.09 -26.81
CA ASN A 147 -25.44 17.80 -27.32
C ASN A 147 -25.70 17.26 -28.73
N GLU A 148 -26.72 16.41 -28.88
CA GLU A 148 -27.33 16.18 -30.18
C GLU A 148 -27.87 17.52 -30.66
N SER A 149 -27.17 18.15 -31.60
CA SER A 149 -27.75 19.19 -32.46
C SER A 149 -28.85 18.53 -33.28
N ILE A 150 -30.08 18.57 -32.77
CA ILE A 150 -31.27 18.39 -33.58
C ILE A 150 -31.40 19.65 -34.42
N SER A 151 -31.10 19.52 -35.70
CA SER A 151 -31.35 20.50 -36.75
C SER A 151 -32.16 19.78 -37.83
N ASP A 152 -33.48 19.96 -37.82
CA ASP A 152 -34.26 19.94 -39.07
C ASP A 152 -35.64 20.57 -38.91
N CYS A 153 -36.17 21.09 -40.03
CA CYS A 153 -37.10 22.21 -40.21
C CYS A 153 -38.61 21.90 -40.27
N GLY A 154 -39.44 22.94 -40.06
CA GLY A 154 -40.80 23.17 -40.62
C GLY A 154 -41.97 22.50 -39.85
N GLU A 155 -43.19 23.03 -39.74
CA GLU A 155 -43.94 24.18 -40.30
C GLU A 155 -45.18 24.42 -39.38
N GLU A 156 -46.00 25.40 -39.75
CA GLU A 156 -46.93 26.26 -38.99
C GLU A 156 -48.33 25.68 -38.66
N ASP A 157 -49.19 26.59 -38.16
CA ASP A 157 -50.67 26.55 -37.95
C ASP A 157 -51.18 26.06 -36.58
N GLU A 158 -52.20 26.64 -35.93
CA GLU A 158 -52.90 27.94 -35.87
C GLU A 158 -54.03 27.71 -34.81
N GLU A 159 -54.42 28.75 -34.05
CA GLU A 159 -55.76 28.93 -33.40
C GLU A 159 -56.16 27.94 -32.25
N ASP A 160 -56.79 28.28 -31.11
CA ASP A 160 -57.55 29.47 -30.72
C ASP A 160 -57.89 29.43 -29.19
N GLU A 161 -58.24 30.61 -28.67
CA GLU A 161 -59.08 30.96 -27.49
C GLU A 161 -58.65 30.70 -26.01
N GLU A 162 -58.40 31.83 -25.31
CA GLU A 162 -58.59 32.12 -23.87
C GLU A 162 -60.10 32.26 -23.50
N PRO A 163 -60.55 32.65 -22.28
CA PRO A 163 -59.89 32.85 -20.97
C PRO A 163 -60.70 32.25 -19.78
N GLY A 164 -60.16 32.28 -18.55
CA GLY A 164 -60.92 31.83 -17.38
C GLY A 164 -60.33 32.15 -16.00
N SER A 165 -60.41 33.43 -15.64
CA SER A 165 -60.61 34.04 -14.31
C SER A 165 -59.97 33.45 -13.02
N GLU A 166 -59.06 34.26 -12.47
CA GLU A 166 -59.10 34.85 -11.12
C GLU A 166 -59.49 33.96 -9.91
N THR A 167 -58.60 33.83 -8.91
CA THR A 167 -58.66 34.60 -7.65
C THR A 167 -57.74 34.04 -6.56
N SER A 168 -57.01 34.97 -5.95
CA SER A 168 -56.89 35.18 -4.50
C SER A 168 -55.96 34.32 -3.61
N ILE A 169 -55.05 35.09 -3.00
CA ILE A 169 -54.65 35.19 -1.57
C ILE A 169 -53.62 34.21 -0.96
N GLU A 170 -52.42 34.78 -0.75
CA GLU A 170 -51.50 34.62 0.41
C GLU A 170 -52.24 34.89 1.76
N PRO A 171 -51.64 34.86 2.98
CA PRO A 171 -50.28 34.48 3.42
C PRO A 171 -50.29 33.62 4.73
N THR A 172 -49.11 33.47 5.36
CA THR A 172 -48.82 33.25 6.81
C THR A 172 -47.93 32.03 7.04
N SER A 173 -46.62 32.16 7.28
CA SER A 173 -45.87 32.72 8.43
C SER A 173 -45.77 31.78 9.65
N SER A 174 -44.59 31.88 10.28
CA SER A 174 -44.20 31.44 11.63
C SER A 174 -43.51 30.06 11.71
N ASP A 175 -42.19 29.95 11.93
CA ASP A 175 -41.36 30.39 13.08
C ASP A 175 -41.30 29.31 14.18
N GLY A 176 -40.17 29.21 14.88
CA GLY A 176 -40.11 28.54 16.17
C GLY A 176 -39.14 27.36 16.33
N SER A 177 -37.87 27.71 16.52
CA SER A 177 -36.96 27.22 17.58
C SER A 177 -37.47 26.16 18.56
N SER A 178 -36.70 25.09 18.75
CA SER A 178 -35.90 24.79 19.97
C SER A 178 -35.34 23.37 19.92
#